data_AF-A0A1G8KB03-F1
#
_entry.id   AF-A0A1G8KB03-F1
#
_cell.length_a   1.000
_cell.length_b   1.000
_cell.length_c   1.000
_cell.angle_alpha   90.00
_cell.angle_beta   90.00
_cell.angle_gamma   90.00
#
_symmetry.space_group_name_H-M   'P 1'
#
loop_
_entity.id
_entity.type
_entity.pdbx_description
1 polymer ?
#
loop_
_entity_poly.entity_id
_entity_poly.type
_entity_poly.pdbx_seq_one_letter_code
_entity_poly.pdbx_strand_id
1 'polypeptide(L)' 'MPKKTKRKKFEVKDGETIDECLKRIDEEGYVPVRRMEKPVFEEVRKNGKTEKIPIKQQILFETKLK' A
#
# COMPACT_ATOMS: atom_id res chain seq x y z
N MET A 1 20.29 17.78 2.71
CA MET A 1 20.06 16.32 2.58
C MET A 1 18.62 16.03 2.99
N PRO A 2 17.83 15.26 2.22
CA PRO A 2 16.44 15.00 2.58
C PRO A 2 16.39 14.13 3.85
N LYS A 3 15.66 14.60 4.85
CA LYS A 3 15.48 13.94 6.15
C LYS A 3 14.73 12.61 5.92
N LYS A 4 15.40 11.46 6.10
CA LYS A 4 14.73 10.15 6.07
C LYS A 4 13.67 10.10 7.17
N THR A 5 12.43 9.79 6.81
CA THR A 5 11.33 9.71 7.77
C THR A 5 11.48 8.46 8.64
N LYS A 6 11.19 8.56 9.94
CA LYS A 6 11.26 7.42 10.89
C LYS A 6 10.29 6.29 10.53
N ARG A 7 9.23 6.61 9.80
CA ARG A 7 8.24 5.64 9.30
C ARG A 7 7.93 5.93 7.84
N LYS A 8 7.72 4.88 7.06
CA LYS A 8 7.30 4.94 5.66
C LYS A 8 6.26 3.85 5.39
N LYS A 9 5.31 4.13 4.50
CA LYS A 9 4.29 3.16 4.09
C LYS A 9 4.66 2.63 2.71
N PHE A 10 4.54 1.32 2.55
CA PHE A 10 4.80 0.63 1.30
C PHE A 10 3.54 -0.13 0.91
N GLU A 11 3.07 0.13 -0.30
CA GLU A 11 1.95 -0.59 -0.87
C GLU A 11 2.48 -1.71 -1.77
N VAL A 12 1.83 -2.87 -1.68
CA VAL A 12 2.03 -3.97 -2.63
C VAL A 12 1.38 -3.55 -3.94
N LYS A 13 2.19 -3.37 -4.99
CA LYS A 13 1.70 -2.93 -6.30
C LYS A 13 0.88 -4.02 -7.00
N ASP A 14 0.02 -3.62 -7.94
CA ASP A 14 -0.66 -4.57 -8.83
C ASP A 14 0.39 -5.38 -9.63
N GLY A 15 0.36 -6.71 -9.46
CA GLY A 15 1.33 -7.64 -10.06
C GLY A 15 2.60 -7.87 -9.23
N GLU A 16 2.75 -7.22 -8.08
CA GLU A 16 3.86 -7.45 -7.13
C GLU A 16 3.43 -8.46 -6.07
N THR A 17 4.33 -9.39 -5.72
CA THR A 17 4.12 -10.30 -4.59
C THR A 17 4.47 -9.63 -3.26
N ILE A 18 3.93 -10.17 -2.16
CA ILE A 18 4.28 -9.68 -0.82
C ILE A 18 5.79 -9.76 -0.58
N ASP A 19 6.45 -10.82 -1.05
CA ASP A 19 7.89 -11.02 -0.87
C ASP A 19 8.71 -9.93 -1.59
N GLU A 20 8.34 -9.57 -2.81
CA GLU A 20 8.96 -8.47 -3.57
C GLU A 20 8.77 -7.12 -2.88
N CYS A 21 7.58 -6.88 -2.33
CA CYS A 21 7.30 -5.68 -1.54
C CYS A 21 8.19 -5.62 -0.28
N LEU A 22 8.37 -6.74 0.42
CA LEU A 22 9.23 -6.85 1.60
C LEU A 22 10.72 -6.63 1.25
N LYS A 23 11.19 -7.16 0.12
CA LYS A 23 12.55 -6.92 -0.38
C LYS A 23 12.80 -5.43 -0.61
N ARG A 24 11.88 -4.73 -1.28
CA ARG A 24 11.96 -3.27 -1.49
C ARG A 24 12.03 -2.49 -0.17
N ILE A 25 11.29 -2.94 0.85
CA ILE A 25 11.32 -2.33 2.18
C ILE A 25 12.71 -2.46 2.81
N ASP A 26 13.32 -3.64 2.73
CA ASP A 26 14.67 -3.88 3.28
C ASP A 26 15.76 -3.15 2.48
N GLU A 27 15.66 -3.11 1.14
CA GLU A 27 16.57 -2.36 0.27
C GLU A 27 16.57 -0.85 0.56
N GLU A 28 15.43 -0.29 0.97
CA GLU A 28 15.34 1.09 1.41
C GLU A 28 15.87 1.32 2.85
N GLY A 29 16.21 0.26 3.58
CA GLY A 29 16.69 0.30 4.97
C GLY A 29 15.58 0.44 6.00
N TYR A 30 14.39 -0.08 5.69
CA TYR A 30 13.24 -0.08 6.58
C TYR A 30 12.88 -1.50 7.02
N VAL A 31 12.13 -1.62 8.12
CA VAL A 31 11.61 -2.89 8.65
C VAL A 31 10.08 -2.79 8.77
N PRO A 32 9.31 -3.73 8.21
CA PRO A 32 7.85 -3.73 8.36
C PRO A 32 7.47 -3.96 9.82
N VAL A 33 6.56 -3.12 10.33
CA VAL A 33 6.04 -3.21 11.70
C VAL A 33 4.56 -3.53 11.74
N ARG A 34 3.82 -3.29 10.65
CA ARG A 34 2.38 -3.54 10.59
C ARG A 34 1.92 -3.75 9.14
N ARG A 35 1.07 -4.76 8.92
CA ARG A 35 0.32 -4.97 7.67
C ARG A 35 -1.09 -4.41 7.85
N MET A 36 -1.58 -3.70 6.84
CA MET A 36 -2.94 -3.18 6.75
C MET A 36 -3.51 -3.59 5.41
N GLU A 37 -4.73 -4.12 5.40
CA GLU A 37 -5.44 -4.48 4.18
C GLU A 37 -6.71 -3.66 4.13
N LYS A 38 -6.91 -2.93 3.02
CA LYS A 38 -8.05 -2.06 2.84
C LYS A 38 -8.74 -2.36 1.52
N PRO A 39 -10.08 -2.49 1.49
CA PRO A 39 -10.81 -2.54 0.24
C PRO A 39 -10.70 -1.17 -0.47
N VAL A 40 -10.40 -1.21 -1.76
CA VAL A 40 -10.41 -0.06 -2.66
C VAL A 40 -11.72 -0.08 -3.41
N PHE A 41 -12.45 1.01 -3.32
CA PHE A 41 -13.70 1.21 -4.03
C PHE A 41 -13.47 2.20 -5.16
N GLU A 42 -14.07 1.92 -6.31
CA GLU A 42 -14.13 2.85 -7.43
C GLU A 42 -15.52 3.49 -7.47
N GLU A 43 -15.55 4.81 -7.70
CA GLU A 43 -16.80 5.55 -7.92
C GLU A 43 -17.18 5.49 -9.39
N VAL A 44 -18.14 4.62 -9.71
CA VAL A 44 -18.63 4.46 -11.08
C VAL A 44 -19.94 5.24 -11.22
N ARG A 45 -19.99 6.17 -12.16
CA ARG A 45 -21.24 6.85 -12.55
C ARG A 45 -21.98 6.00 -13.56
N LYS A 46 -23.11 5.43 -13.14
CA LYS A 46 -24.01 4.68 -14.02
C LYS A 46 -25.42 5.25 -13.92
N ASN A 47 -26.00 5.59 -15.07
CA ASN A 47 -27.39 6.06 -15.17
C ASN A 47 -27.76 7.24 -14.23
N GLY A 48 -26.84 8.19 -14.05
CA GLY A 48 -27.05 9.36 -13.19
C GLY A 48 -26.88 9.10 -11.69
N LYS A 49 -26.48 7.89 -11.28
CA LYS A 49 -26.14 7.54 -9.89
C LYS A 49 -24.65 7.22 -9.77
N THR A 50 -24.04 7.65 -8.67
CA THR A 50 -22.66 7.25 -8.30
C THR A 50 -22.75 6.00 -7.43
N GLU A 51 -22.24 4.88 -7.92
CA GLU A 51 -22.15 3.63 -7.18
C GLU A 51 -20.69 3.39 -6.75
N LYS A 52 -20.49 2.98 -5.49
CA LYS A 52 -19.17 2.61 -4.96
C LYS A 52 -19.01 1.10 -5.08
N ILE A 53 -18.24 0.67 -6.08
CA ILE A 53 -18.02 -0.75 -6.35
C ILE A 53 -16.65 -1.14 -5.77
N PRO A 54 -16.55 -2.18 -4.93
CA PRO A 54 -15.26 -2.70 -4.49
C PRO A 54 -14.53 -3.33 -5.68
N ILE A 55 -13.37 -2.78 -6.03
CA ILE A 55 -12.60 -3.23 -7.21
C ILE A 55 -11.43 -4.12 -6.85
N LYS A 56 -10.78 -3.89 -5.70
CA LYS A 56 -9.62 -4.67 -5.25
C LYS A 56 -9.34 -4.49 -3.76
N GLN A 57 -8.46 -5.33 -3.23
CA GLN A 57 -7.89 -5.17 -1.89
C GLN A 57 -6.47 -4.62 -2.02
N GLN A 58 -6.20 -3.52 -1.33
CA GLN A 58 -4.88 -2.90 -1.26
C GLN A 58 -4.18 -3.33 0.04
N ILE A 59 -2.96 -3.82 -0.09
CA ILE A 59 -2.12 -4.24 1.03
C ILE A 59 -1.06 -3.17 1.26
N LEU A 60 -1.01 -2.63 2.48
CA LEU A 60 -0.02 -1.64 2.89
C LEU A 60 0.78 -2.17 4.09
N PHE A 61 2.09 -1.97 4.02
CA PHE A 61 3.01 -2.18 5.12
C PHE A 61 3.43 -0.84 5.71
N GLU A 62 3.18 -0.63 6.99
CA GLU A 62 3.87 0.42 7.74
C GLU A 62 5.24 -0.11 8.16
N THR A 63 6.25 0.72 7.98
CA THR A 63 7.63 0.37 8.25
C THR A 63 8.25 1.39 9.20
N LYS A 64 9.32 0.98 9.88
CA LYS A 64 10.20 1.85 10.67
C LYS A 64 11.60 1.84 10.06
N LEU A 65 12.33 2.95 10.19
CA LEU A 65 13.74 2.97 9.83
C LEU A 65 14.50 1.94 10.68
N LYS A 66 15.38 1.16 10.05
CA LYS A 66 16.22 0.17 10.72
C LYS A 66 17.20 0.83 11.68
#